data_AF-A0A969DK78-F1
#
_entry.id   AF-A0A969DK78-F1
#
_cell.length_a   1.000
_cell.length_b   1.000
_cell.length_c   1.000
_cell.angle_alpha   90.00
_cell.angle_beta   90.00
_cell.angle_gamma   90.00
#
_symmetry.space_group_name_H-M   'P 1'
#
loop_
_entity.id
_entity.type
_entity.pdbx_description
1 polymer ?
#
loop_
_entity_poly.entity_id
_entity_poly.type
_entity_poly.pdbx_seq_one_letter_code
_entity_poly.pdbx_strand_id
1 'polypeptide(L)'
;MPDLEPIRIEERPNQEETSTGTPSEAEAGERPDEGEDTESEGLDPEGTDVLLSDEALAASRTLTRLNRAPVIDDEETLNQLQSDLAETLEADWAVPDDLDTPLTYRVAVSADGDLLGYRPEDNDSLANLENTPLADLTYTPINLETVAAEPVAQFEVILAPDGGVTVTPVSDSENN
;
A
#
# COMPACT_ATOMS: atom_id res chain seq x y z
N MET A 1 32.98 22.40 -61.78
CA MET A 1 33.69 23.10 -60.69
C MET A 1 32.84 22.95 -59.44
N PRO A 2 33.42 22.81 -58.24
CA PRO A 2 34.13 21.66 -57.65
C PRO A 2 33.36 21.19 -56.37
N ASP A 3 33.42 19.94 -55.91
CA ASP A 3 34.50 19.25 -55.18
C ASP A 3 35.06 20.01 -53.97
N LEU A 4 34.67 19.60 -52.75
CA LEU A 4 35.48 19.68 -51.53
C LEU A 4 35.02 18.57 -50.54
N GLU A 5 35.56 17.37 -50.70
CA GLU A 5 36.12 16.61 -49.56
C GLU A 5 37.45 17.28 -49.14
N PRO A 6 38.23 16.87 -48.10
CA PRO A 6 38.03 15.94 -46.98
C PRO A 6 38.47 16.55 -45.61
N ILE A 7 38.19 15.88 -44.49
CA ILE A 7 39.22 15.69 -43.45
C ILE A 7 39.15 14.26 -42.90
N ARG A 8 40.20 13.53 -43.26
CA ARG A 8 40.65 12.24 -42.75
C ARG A 8 41.76 12.52 -41.75
N ILE A 9 41.65 11.90 -40.58
CA ILE A 9 42.71 11.60 -39.61
C ILE A 9 42.23 10.24 -39.04
N GLU A 10 42.57 9.03 -39.51
CA GLU A 10 43.86 8.33 -39.55
C GLU A 10 44.65 8.56 -38.24
N GLU A 11 44.82 7.61 -37.31
CA GLU A 11 45.75 6.47 -37.46
C GLU A 11 45.74 5.50 -36.23
N ARG A 12 45.25 4.25 -36.44
CA ARG A 12 45.83 2.92 -36.09
C ARG A 12 46.08 2.51 -34.60
N PRO A 13 46.61 1.29 -34.32
CA PRO A 13 45.93 -0.02 -34.32
C PRO A 13 46.20 -0.83 -33.01
N ASN A 14 45.44 -1.88 -32.69
CA ASN A 14 46.04 -3.14 -32.20
C ASN A 14 45.08 -4.32 -32.32
N GLN A 15 45.55 -5.34 -33.02
CA GLN A 15 44.98 -6.68 -33.16
C GLN A 15 45.47 -7.59 -32.02
N GLU A 16 44.83 -8.76 -31.93
CA GLU A 16 45.18 -9.95 -31.12
C GLU A 16 45.02 -9.77 -29.60
N GLU A 17 44.34 -10.66 -28.88
CA GLU A 17 44.60 -12.09 -28.88
C GLU A 17 43.34 -12.98 -28.94
N THR A 18 43.49 -14.00 -29.77
CA THR A 18 42.88 -15.32 -29.73
C THR A 18 42.60 -15.84 -28.31
N SER A 19 41.39 -16.35 -28.09
CA SER A 19 41.21 -17.56 -27.27
C SER A 19 40.02 -18.35 -27.78
N THR A 20 40.40 -19.33 -28.61
CA THR A 20 39.73 -20.62 -28.78
C THR A 20 39.08 -21.10 -27.48
N GLY A 21 37.77 -21.32 -27.56
CA GLY A 21 37.02 -22.15 -26.62
C GLY A 21 36.03 -23.00 -27.42
N THR A 22 36.52 -24.13 -27.94
CA THR A 22 35.76 -25.24 -28.54
C THR A 22 34.78 -25.84 -27.51
N PRO A 23 33.86 -26.75 -27.91
CA PRO A 23 32.47 -26.77 -27.47
C PRO A 23 32.29 -27.71 -26.27
N SER A 24 31.35 -27.42 -25.37
CA SER A 24 30.90 -28.41 -24.39
C SER A 24 29.60 -29.04 -24.86
N GLU A 25 29.79 -30.24 -25.38
CA GLU A 25 28.85 -31.36 -25.50
C GLU A 25 28.09 -31.63 -24.19
N ALA A 26 26.79 -31.97 -24.33
CA ALA A 26 25.95 -32.85 -23.50
C ALA A 26 24.48 -32.47 -23.77
N GLU A 27 23.77 -33.14 -24.69
CA GLU A 27 23.08 -34.43 -24.50
C GLU A 27 21.77 -34.35 -23.71
N ALA A 28 20.76 -35.01 -24.28
CA ALA A 28 19.54 -35.55 -23.67
C ALA A 28 18.61 -34.53 -22.98
N GLY A 29 17.38 -34.27 -23.45
CA GLY A 29 16.44 -35.27 -23.91
C GLY A 29 15.91 -36.09 -22.74
N GLU A 30 15.11 -35.49 -21.85
CA GLU A 30 14.10 -36.19 -21.05
C GLU A 30 13.09 -35.19 -20.47
N ARG A 31 11.86 -35.24 -20.99
CA ARG A 31 10.62 -35.05 -20.23
C ARG A 31 10.08 -36.49 -20.01
N PRO A 32 9.16 -36.79 -19.07
CA PRO A 32 8.56 -36.00 -17.98
C PRO A 32 8.47 -36.77 -16.63
N ASP A 33 7.89 -36.10 -15.64
CA ASP A 33 7.01 -36.65 -14.57
C ASP A 33 7.61 -37.57 -13.50
N GLU A 34 7.84 -37.01 -12.30
CA GLU A 34 7.45 -37.71 -11.08
C GLU A 34 6.98 -36.66 -10.06
N GLY A 35 5.68 -36.74 -9.74
CA GLY A 35 5.06 -35.94 -8.70
C GLY A 35 5.54 -36.37 -7.33
N GLU A 36 5.87 -35.39 -6.51
CA GLU A 36 5.66 -35.48 -5.08
C GLU A 36 4.67 -34.37 -4.71
N ASP A 37 3.41 -34.78 -4.64
CA ASP A 37 2.40 -34.16 -3.83
C ASP A 37 2.96 -34.01 -2.41
N THR A 38 3.25 -32.79 -1.98
CA THR A 38 3.29 -32.46 -0.55
C THR A 38 2.72 -31.06 -0.38
N GLU A 39 1.44 -31.11 -0.06
CA GLU A 39 0.79 -30.30 0.96
C GLU A 39 0.96 -28.77 0.86
N SER A 40 -0.20 -28.15 0.65
CA SER A 40 -0.53 -26.80 1.08
C SER A 40 -0.26 -26.65 2.59
N GLU A 41 0.99 -26.59 3.00
CA GLU A 41 1.40 -26.13 4.32
C GLU A 41 1.60 -24.62 4.26
N GLY A 42 1.03 -23.99 5.29
CA GLY A 42 0.66 -22.60 5.32
C GLY A 42 1.77 -21.67 4.90
N LEU A 43 1.35 -20.53 4.38
CA LEU A 43 2.06 -19.29 4.62
C LEU A 43 2.38 -19.27 6.12
N ASP A 44 3.62 -19.59 6.47
CA ASP A 44 4.24 -19.14 7.70
C ASP A 44 4.41 -17.63 7.53
N PRO A 45 3.57 -16.76 8.13
CA PRO A 45 4.07 -15.44 8.44
C PRO A 45 5.11 -15.68 9.53
N GLU A 46 6.39 -15.78 9.13
CA GLU A 46 7.48 -15.56 10.05
C GLU A 46 7.20 -14.25 10.78
N GLY A 47 6.81 -14.40 12.04
CA GLY A 47 6.28 -13.35 12.89
C GLY A 47 7.33 -12.28 13.05
N THR A 48 7.24 -11.25 12.20
CA THR A 48 7.50 -9.91 12.69
C THR A 48 6.33 -9.60 13.61
N ASP A 49 6.49 -9.98 14.88
CA ASP A 49 5.81 -9.40 16.02
C ASP A 49 6.18 -7.91 16.05
N VAL A 50 5.69 -7.16 15.07
CA VAL A 50 5.37 -5.77 15.31
C VAL A 50 4.22 -5.86 16.29
N LEU A 51 4.45 -5.39 17.50
CA LEU A 51 3.51 -5.29 18.61
C LEU A 51 2.36 -4.34 18.26
N LEU A 52 1.68 -4.59 17.14
CA LEU A 52 0.44 -3.92 16.78
C LEU A 52 -0.63 -4.45 17.72
N SER A 53 -1.36 -3.53 18.34
CA SER A 53 -2.48 -3.85 19.21
C SER A 53 -3.51 -4.69 18.44
N ASP A 54 -4.24 -5.58 19.14
CA ASP A 54 -5.23 -6.48 18.52
C ASP A 54 -6.27 -5.72 17.66
N GLU A 55 -6.61 -4.50 18.09
CA GLU A 55 -7.47 -3.55 17.37
C GLU A 55 -6.89 -3.11 16.02
N ALA A 56 -5.63 -2.66 15.95
CA ALA A 56 -5.00 -2.23 14.70
C ALA A 56 -4.96 -3.35 13.65
N LEU A 57 -4.75 -4.58 14.11
CA LEU A 57 -4.69 -5.76 13.25
C LEU A 57 -6.10 -6.15 12.77
N ALA A 58 -7.10 -6.08 13.65
CA ALA A 58 -8.49 -6.28 13.28
C ALA A 58 -8.98 -5.22 12.29
N ALA A 59 -8.61 -3.95 12.48
CA ALA A 59 -8.90 -2.84 11.58
C ALA A 59 -8.35 -3.06 10.18
N SER A 60 -7.08 -3.45 10.10
CA SER A 60 -6.37 -3.74 8.84
C SER A 60 -7.03 -4.87 8.05
N ARG A 61 -7.48 -5.93 8.77
CA ARG A 61 -8.23 -7.04 8.19
C ARG A 61 -9.60 -6.60 7.69
N THR A 62 -10.27 -5.74 8.44
CA THR A 62 -11.56 -5.16 8.06
C THR A 62 -11.42 -4.33 6.81
N LEU A 63 -10.45 -3.40 6.75
CA LEU A 63 -10.17 -2.59 5.56
C LEU A 63 -9.95 -3.46 4.30
N THR A 64 -9.22 -4.57 4.44
CA THR A 64 -8.99 -5.52 3.33
C THR A 64 -10.29 -6.18 2.86
N ARG A 65 -11.24 -6.46 3.76
CA ARG A 65 -12.57 -6.97 3.40
C ARG A 65 -13.42 -5.90 2.72
N LEU A 66 -13.38 -4.68 3.26
CA LEU A 66 -14.10 -3.50 2.78
C LEU A 66 -13.66 -3.05 1.39
N ASN A 67 -12.41 -3.31 1.00
CA ASN A 67 -11.95 -3.10 -0.37
C ASN A 67 -12.70 -3.94 -1.43
N ARG A 68 -13.55 -4.89 -1.01
CA ARG A 68 -14.44 -5.66 -1.89
C ARG A 68 -15.91 -5.27 -1.74
N ALA A 69 -16.22 -4.44 -0.76
CA ALA A 69 -17.55 -3.91 -0.52
C ALA A 69 -17.86 -2.81 -1.55
N PRO A 70 -19.15 -2.52 -1.82
CA PRO A 70 -19.49 -1.33 -2.59
C PRO A 70 -18.93 -0.08 -1.89
N VAL A 71 -18.40 0.87 -2.65
CA VAL A 71 -17.94 2.15 -2.13
C VAL A 71 -19.09 3.16 -2.10
N ILE A 72 -19.12 4.05 -1.11
CA ILE A 72 -20.00 5.22 -1.09
C ILE A 72 -19.43 6.26 -2.06
N ASP A 73 -20.18 6.59 -3.12
CA ASP A 73 -19.83 7.62 -4.12
C ASP A 73 -20.67 8.90 -3.97
N ASP A 74 -21.44 9.00 -2.89
CA ASP A 74 -22.40 10.07 -2.68
C ASP A 74 -21.68 11.32 -2.11
N GLU A 75 -21.56 12.40 -2.89
CA GLU A 75 -20.77 13.59 -2.54
C GLU A 75 -21.21 14.25 -1.22
N GLU A 76 -22.52 14.29 -0.95
CA GLU A 76 -23.08 14.87 0.28
C GLU A 76 -22.68 14.01 1.49
N THR A 77 -22.84 12.69 1.35
CA THR A 77 -22.45 11.72 2.37
C THR A 77 -20.95 11.75 2.62
N LEU A 78 -20.12 11.76 1.57
CA LEU A 78 -18.67 11.82 1.68
C LEU A 78 -18.19 13.10 2.35
N ASN A 79 -18.74 14.27 2.00
CA ASN A 79 -18.37 15.54 2.65
C ASN A 79 -18.76 15.56 4.14
N GLN A 80 -19.92 15.00 4.47
CA GLN A 80 -20.38 14.91 5.86
C GLN A 80 -19.46 14.00 6.69
N LEU A 81 -19.20 12.79 6.20
CA LEU A 81 -18.29 11.84 6.84
C LEU A 81 -16.86 12.38 6.94
N GLN A 82 -16.37 13.03 5.87
CA GLN A 82 -15.06 13.67 5.85
C GLN A 82 -14.95 14.77 6.91
N SER A 83 -15.95 15.64 7.02
CA SER A 83 -15.94 16.75 7.98
C SER A 83 -16.04 16.24 9.41
N ASP A 84 -16.92 15.28 9.67
CA ASP A 84 -17.11 14.69 11.00
C ASP A 84 -15.85 13.95 11.46
N LEU A 85 -15.24 13.16 10.56
CA LEU A 85 -13.98 12.47 10.81
C LEU A 85 -12.85 13.47 11.01
N ALA A 86 -12.73 14.49 10.16
CA ALA A 86 -11.71 15.52 10.30
C ALA A 86 -11.84 16.27 11.62
N GLU A 87 -13.03 16.76 12.00
CA GLU A 87 -13.26 17.45 13.27
C GLU A 87 -12.96 16.55 14.47
N THR A 88 -13.36 15.27 14.41
CA THR A 88 -13.11 14.30 15.49
C THR A 88 -11.61 14.02 15.64
N LEU A 89 -10.91 13.81 14.53
CA LEU A 89 -9.48 13.64 14.55
C LEU A 89 -8.76 14.91 14.99
N GLU A 90 -9.08 16.09 14.45
CA GLU A 90 -8.45 17.36 14.83
C GLU A 90 -8.64 17.66 16.32
N ALA A 91 -9.80 17.29 16.89
CA ALA A 91 -10.08 17.47 18.30
C ALA A 91 -9.25 16.53 19.21
N ASP A 92 -9.00 15.30 18.76
CA ASP A 92 -8.26 14.28 19.53
C ASP A 92 -6.77 14.16 19.12
N TRP A 93 -6.35 14.83 18.04
CA TRP A 93 -5.01 14.77 17.49
C TRP A 93 -4.01 15.52 18.38
N ALA A 94 -3.40 14.77 19.29
CA ALA A 94 -2.25 15.22 20.04
C ALA A 94 -0.98 15.01 19.20
N VAL A 95 -0.58 16.03 18.44
CA VAL A 95 0.68 16.03 17.69
C VAL A 95 1.84 15.64 18.62
N PRO A 96 2.56 14.55 18.32
CA PRO A 96 3.74 14.22 19.10
C PRO A 96 4.85 15.26 18.85
N ASP A 97 5.55 15.70 19.91
CA ASP A 97 6.68 16.65 19.82
C ASP A 97 7.81 16.16 18.89
N ASP A 98 7.91 14.86 18.63
CA ASP A 98 8.90 14.21 17.75
C ASP A 98 8.40 14.01 16.30
N LEU A 99 7.19 14.49 15.94
CA LEU A 99 6.67 14.36 14.59
C LEU A 99 7.33 15.38 13.64
N ASP A 100 8.23 14.93 12.78
CA ASP A 100 8.85 15.76 11.72
C ASP A 100 8.23 15.49 10.34
N THR A 101 7.54 14.35 10.18
CA THR A 101 6.99 13.86 8.92
C THR A 101 5.46 13.80 8.96
N PRO A 102 4.77 14.08 7.84
CA PRO A 102 3.33 13.85 7.76
C PRO A 102 3.05 12.35 7.74
N LEU A 103 2.00 11.93 8.45
CA LEU A 103 1.60 10.54 8.55
C LEU A 103 0.39 10.28 7.65
N THR A 104 0.54 9.41 6.67
CA THR A 104 -0.54 8.98 5.79
C THR A 104 -1.19 7.70 6.32
N TYR A 105 -2.51 7.73 6.47
CA TYR A 105 -3.34 6.60 6.85
C TYR A 105 -4.52 6.48 5.90
N ARG A 106 -4.86 5.25 5.53
CA ARG A 106 -6.11 4.96 4.84
C ARG A 106 -7.11 4.40 5.82
N VAL A 107 -8.30 4.96 5.86
CA VAL A 107 -9.40 4.55 6.72
C VAL A 107 -10.61 4.18 5.88
N ALA A 108 -11.45 3.29 6.40
CA ALA A 108 -12.76 2.98 5.86
C ALA A 108 -13.82 3.24 6.92
N VAL A 109 -14.85 3.96 6.51
CA VAL A 109 -15.93 4.45 7.34
C VAL A 109 -17.24 3.90 6.79
N SER A 110 -18.16 3.53 7.66
CA SER A 110 -19.51 3.10 7.27
C SER A 110 -20.34 4.28 6.75
N ALA A 111 -21.49 4.00 6.15
CA ALA A 111 -22.47 5.05 5.80
C ALA A 111 -23.00 5.82 7.04
N ASP A 112 -22.82 5.27 8.24
CA ASP A 112 -23.23 5.88 9.51
C ASP A 112 -22.15 6.80 10.13
N GLY A 113 -20.90 6.77 9.65
CA GLY A 113 -19.79 7.53 10.27
C GLY A 113 -18.85 6.72 11.15
N ASP A 114 -19.11 5.43 11.34
CA ASP A 114 -18.22 4.58 12.14
C ASP A 114 -16.96 4.20 11.37
N LEU A 115 -15.79 4.40 11.98
CA LEU A 115 -14.53 3.94 11.42
C LEU A 115 -14.43 2.42 11.58
N LEU A 116 -14.59 1.71 10.48
CA LEU A 116 -14.64 0.24 10.45
C LEU A 116 -13.24 -0.38 10.36
N GLY A 117 -12.28 0.35 9.80
CA GLY A 117 -10.93 -0.14 9.65
C GLY A 117 -9.98 0.94 9.15
N TYR A 118 -8.69 0.74 9.41
CA TYR A 118 -7.64 1.64 8.97
C TYR A 118 -6.34 0.87 8.72
N ARG A 119 -5.43 1.51 7.98
CA ARG A 119 -4.10 1.01 7.68
C ARG A 119 -3.14 2.19 7.50
N PRO A 120 -1.92 2.11 8.06
CA PRO A 120 -0.85 3.04 7.75
C PRO A 120 -0.28 2.78 6.35
N GLU A 121 -0.02 3.84 5.58
CA GLU A 121 0.62 3.72 4.26
C GLU A 121 2.16 3.84 4.34
N ASP A 122 2.66 4.54 5.37
CA ASP A 122 4.09 4.78 5.59
C ASP A 122 4.63 4.04 6.83
N ASN A 123 5.96 3.88 6.89
CA ASN A 123 6.62 3.30 8.08
C ASN A 123 6.51 4.23 9.29
N ASP A 124 6.63 5.54 9.10
CA ASP A 124 6.38 6.55 10.14
C ASP A 124 4.94 6.47 10.66
N SER A 125 3.96 6.33 9.75
CA SER A 125 2.56 6.12 10.10
C SER A 125 2.38 4.84 10.91
N LEU A 126 3.04 3.75 10.54
CA LEU A 126 2.97 2.51 11.29
C LEU A 126 3.60 2.65 12.69
N ALA A 127 4.71 3.36 12.81
CA ALA A 127 5.38 3.59 14.10
C ALA A 127 4.57 4.51 15.03
N ASN A 128 3.82 5.46 14.47
CA ASN A 128 3.01 6.40 15.23
C ASN A 128 1.55 5.97 15.37
N LEU A 129 1.17 4.84 14.78
CA LEU A 129 -0.21 4.36 14.70
C LEU A 129 -0.90 4.31 16.07
N GLU A 130 -0.23 3.77 17.08
CA GLU A 130 -0.76 3.66 18.45
C GLU A 130 -0.80 4.99 19.21
N ASN A 131 -0.04 5.99 18.75
CA ASN A 131 -0.09 7.36 19.27
C ASN A 131 -1.15 8.19 18.55
N THR A 132 -1.82 7.63 17.54
CA THR A 132 -2.87 8.33 16.81
C THR A 132 -4.25 8.02 17.38
N PRO A 133 -5.16 9.02 17.38
CA PRO A 133 -6.53 8.83 17.81
C PRO A 133 -7.28 7.86 16.91
N LEU A 134 -6.80 7.64 15.68
CA LEU A 134 -7.35 6.63 14.77
C LEU A 134 -7.39 5.24 15.42
N ALA A 135 -6.38 4.89 16.21
CA ALA A 135 -6.33 3.59 16.84
C ALA A 135 -7.46 3.38 17.83
N ASP A 136 -7.80 4.41 18.62
CA ASP A 136 -8.89 4.36 19.61
C ASP A 136 -10.28 4.55 18.97
N LEU A 137 -10.37 5.34 17.90
CA LEU A 137 -11.61 5.60 17.15
C LEU A 137 -12.07 4.41 16.31
N THR A 138 -11.28 3.35 16.23
CA THR A 138 -11.60 2.21 15.37
C THR A 138 -12.63 1.30 15.99
N TYR A 139 -13.76 1.21 15.30
CA TYR A 139 -14.76 0.21 15.59
C TYR A 139 -14.47 -1.08 14.84
N THR A 140 -14.17 -2.15 15.58
CA THR A 140 -14.05 -3.50 15.01
C THR A 140 -15.43 -4.17 14.98
N PRO A 141 -16.06 -4.35 13.80
CA PRO A 141 -17.36 -4.99 13.75
C PRO A 141 -17.26 -6.49 14.01
N ILE A 142 -18.19 -6.99 14.81
CA ILE A 142 -18.28 -8.42 15.18
C ILE A 142 -18.59 -9.29 13.94
N ASN A 143 -19.27 -8.75 12.93
CA ASN A 143 -19.73 -9.47 11.74
C ASN A 143 -19.23 -8.84 10.43
N LEU A 144 -17.96 -9.08 10.11
CA LEU A 144 -17.28 -8.55 8.92
C LEU A 144 -17.97 -8.87 7.59
N GLU A 145 -18.69 -9.99 7.49
CA GLU A 145 -19.43 -10.37 6.27
C GLU A 145 -20.61 -9.45 5.99
N THR A 146 -21.27 -8.93 7.02
CA THR A 146 -22.39 -7.99 6.87
C THR A 146 -21.86 -6.62 6.49
N VAL A 147 -20.85 -6.14 7.20
CA VAL A 147 -20.26 -4.83 6.97
C VAL A 147 -19.57 -4.73 5.60
N ALA A 148 -18.93 -5.81 5.14
CA ALA A 148 -18.35 -5.86 3.79
C ALA A 148 -19.39 -6.01 2.66
N ALA A 149 -20.67 -6.19 2.99
CA ALA A 149 -21.76 -6.14 2.02
C ALA A 149 -22.43 -4.76 1.95
N GLU A 150 -22.19 -3.91 2.96
CA GLU A 150 -22.71 -2.55 3.04
C GLU A 150 -21.81 -1.58 2.28
N PRO A 151 -22.38 -0.49 1.74
CA PRO A 151 -21.58 0.55 1.11
C PRO A 151 -20.73 1.25 2.17
N VAL A 152 -19.44 1.38 1.90
CA VAL A 152 -18.47 2.02 2.80
C VAL A 152 -17.72 3.14 2.09
N ALA A 153 -17.41 4.22 2.80
CA ALA A 153 -16.58 5.29 2.29
C ALA A 153 -15.13 5.03 2.69
N GLN A 154 -14.20 5.21 1.76
CA GLN A 154 -12.77 5.15 2.08
C GLN A 154 -12.21 6.56 2.07
N PHE A 155 -11.41 6.88 3.08
CA PHE A 155 -10.74 8.17 3.20
C PHE A 155 -9.25 7.97 3.43
N GLU A 156 -8.47 8.87 2.87
CA GLU A 156 -7.06 9.05 3.14
C GLU A 156 -6.91 10.19 4.14
N VAL A 157 -6.40 9.86 5.31
CA VAL A 157 -6.14 10.79 6.42
C VAL A 157 -4.65 11.08 6.45
N ILE A 158 -4.30 12.34 6.26
CA ILE A 158 -2.93 12.85 6.36
C ILE A 158 -2.85 13.69 7.61
N LEU A 159 -2.07 13.24 8.58
CA LEU A 159 -1.79 13.94 9.81
C LEU A 159 -0.50 14.74 9.65
N ALA A 160 -0.62 16.06 9.65
CA ALA A 160 0.53 16.95 9.53
C ALA A 160 1.23 17.13 10.89
N PRO A 161 2.57 17.32 10.89
CA PRO A 161 3.34 17.63 12.10
C PRO A 161 3.04 19.02 12.69
N ASP A 162 2.32 19.88 11.95
CA ASP A 162 1.84 21.17 12.45
C ASP A 162 0.50 21.04 13.23
N GLY A 163 -0.08 19.83 13.26
CA GLY A 163 -1.38 19.56 13.88
C GLY A 163 -2.59 19.68 12.96
N GLY A 164 -2.36 19.96 11.67
CA GLY A 164 -3.43 19.88 10.67
C GLY A 164 -3.78 18.43 10.35
N VAL A 165 -5.07 18.11 10.29
CA VAL A 165 -5.56 16.84 9.76
C VAL A 165 -6.21 17.10 8.42
N THR A 166 -5.76 16.38 7.39
CA THR A 166 -6.39 16.43 6.06
C THR A 166 -7.02 15.09 5.78
N VAL A 167 -8.35 15.06 5.72
CA VAL A 167 -9.10 13.89 5.30
C VAL A 167 -9.48 14.08 3.83
N THR A 168 -9.20 13.10 2.98
CA THR A 168 -9.50 13.15 1.55
C THR A 168 -10.29 11.91 1.16
N PRO A 169 -11.47 12.02 0.51
CA PRO A 169 -12.19 10.84 0.04
C PRO A 169 -11.39 10.14 -1.06
N VAL A 170 -11.27 8.82 -0.94
CA VAL A 170 -10.68 7.95 -1.95
C VAL A 170 -11.79 7.43 -2.84
N SER A 171 -12.22 8.24 -3.80
CA SER A 171 -13.12 7.79 -4.86
C SER A 171 -12.30 6.99 -5.87
N ASP A 172 -12.46 5.67 -5.89
CA ASP A 172 -11.90 4.82 -6.96
C ASP A 172 -12.61 5.17 -8.27
N SER A 173 -12.07 6.18 -8.93
CA SER A 173 -12.64 6.80 -10.12
C SER A 173 -12.24 5.98 -11.35
N GLU A 174 -12.55 4.68 -11.37
CA GLU A 174 -12.21 3.80 -12.50
C GLU A 174 -13.49 3.26 -13.18
N ASN A 175 -13.96 4.06 -14.14
CA ASN A 175 -14.35 3.63 -15.48
C ASN A 175 -15.60 2.73 -15.64
N ASN A 176 -16.77 3.38 -15.83
CA ASN A 176 -17.91 2.82 -16.57
C ASN A 176 -17.67 2.84 -18.09
#